data_AF-A0A526YS87-F1
#
_entry.id   AF-A0A526YS87-F1
#
_cell.length_a   1.000
_cell.length_b   1.000
_cell.length_c   1.000
_cell.angle_alpha   90.00
_cell.angle_beta   90.00
_cell.angle_gamma   90.00
#
_symmetry.space_group_name_H-M   'P 1'
#
loop_
_entity.id
_entity.type
_entity.pdbx_description
1 polymer ?
#
loop_
_entity_poly.entity_id
_entity_poly.type
_entity_poly.pdbx_seq_one_letter_code
_entity_poly.pdbx_strand_id
1 'polypeptide(L)'
;GYFADGPDLMEAVHGRYSRVAFLEGIGSLRGQHNAQNALAALAACLKVGLELGEIQSGLESFPGLAHRMEQVGRKGHVLFINDSKATNADAAAPALSSFPRIYWIAGGLPKEGGIEPLRGLFPRIAKAYLIGEAAPAFSATLGEAVPYEISGTLAAAVEH
;
A
#
# COMPACT_ATOMS: atom_id res chain seq x y z
N GLY A 1 23.71 5.80 -10.38
CA GLY A 1 22.68 5.07 -9.61
C GLY A 1 21.69 6.08 -9.05
N TYR A 2 20.46 5.67 -8.77
CA TYR A 2 19.44 6.58 -8.26
C TYR A 2 19.11 6.27 -6.80
N PHE A 3 18.84 7.29 -5.99
CA PHE A 3 18.43 7.14 -4.60
C PHE A 3 17.56 8.32 -4.17
N ALA A 4 16.82 8.15 -3.07
CA ALA A 4 15.98 9.19 -2.50
C ALA A 4 16.71 9.80 -1.31
N ASP A 5 16.71 11.12 -1.22
CA ASP A 5 17.16 11.89 -0.06
C ASP A 5 15.98 12.74 0.42
N GLY A 6 15.24 12.22 1.40
CA GLY A 6 13.97 12.81 1.80
C GLY A 6 12.98 12.91 0.62
N PRO A 7 12.48 14.10 0.26
CA PRO A 7 11.61 14.30 -0.89
C PRO A 7 12.36 14.42 -2.23
N ASP A 8 13.69 14.56 -2.22
CA ASP A 8 14.47 14.75 -3.44
C ASP A 8 14.87 13.41 -4.07
N LEU A 9 14.74 13.31 -5.39
CA LEU A 9 15.20 12.16 -6.17
C LEU A 9 16.57 12.51 -6.78
N MET A 10 17.56 11.69 -6.45
CA MET A 10 18.98 11.99 -6.69
C MET A 10 19.58 11.01 -7.69
N GLU A 11 20.42 11.53 -8.57
CA GLU A 11 21.34 10.74 -9.41
C GLU A 11 22.76 10.84 -8.85
N ALA A 12 23.41 9.68 -8.72
CA ALA A 12 24.82 9.52 -8.39
C ALA A 12 25.62 9.01 -9.61
N VAL A 13 26.49 9.85 -10.18
CA VAL A 13 27.38 9.50 -11.30
C VAL A 13 28.80 9.94 -10.96
N HIS A 14 29.76 9.00 -10.99
CA HIS A 14 31.18 9.25 -10.70
C HIS A 14 31.44 10.04 -9.41
N GLY A 15 30.71 9.73 -8.34
CA GLY A 15 30.84 10.40 -7.04
C GLY A 15 30.22 11.81 -6.99
N ARG A 16 29.55 12.27 -8.05
CA ARG A 16 28.75 13.49 -8.06
C ARG A 16 27.29 13.14 -7.84
N TYR A 17 26.64 13.97 -7.02
CA TYR A 17 25.22 13.87 -6.71
C TYR A 17 24.50 15.07 -7.31
N SER A 18 23.40 14.82 -8.02
CA SER A 18 22.55 15.87 -8.55
C SER A 18 21.08 15.51 -8.38
N ARG A 19 20.24 16.50 -8.10
CA ARG A 19 18.80 16.30 -8.03
C ARG A 19 18.23 16.23 -9.43
N VAL A 20 17.46 15.18 -9.70
CA VAL A 20 16.82 14.94 -11.00
C VAL A 20 15.30 15.16 -10.97
N ALA A 21 14.67 15.03 -9.79
CA ALA A 21 13.25 15.35 -9.57
C ALA A 21 12.99 15.58 -8.07
N PHE A 22 11.80 16.06 -7.71
CA PHE A 22 11.40 16.26 -6.32
C PHE A 22 9.93 15.85 -6.09
N LEU A 23 9.64 15.41 -4.88
CA LEU A 23 8.31 14.97 -4.42
C LEU A 23 7.66 15.93 -3.43
N GLU A 24 8.36 17.00 -3.04
CA GLU A 24 7.83 18.03 -2.16
C GLU A 24 6.58 18.67 -2.79
N GLY A 25 5.53 18.85 -1.98
CA GLY A 25 4.24 19.37 -2.44
C GLY A 25 3.33 18.34 -3.14
N ILE A 26 3.86 17.19 -3.58
CA ILE A 26 3.09 16.15 -4.26
C ILE A 26 2.43 15.21 -3.24
N GLY A 27 1.19 15.54 -2.84
CA GLY A 27 0.47 14.83 -1.77
C GLY A 27 0.33 13.31 -1.99
N SER A 28 0.15 12.89 -3.25
CA SER A 28 -0.03 11.49 -3.66
C SER A 28 1.24 10.64 -3.54
N LEU A 29 2.43 11.26 -3.43
CA LEU A 29 3.73 10.59 -3.39
C LEU A 29 4.46 10.77 -2.06
N ARG A 30 3.75 11.14 -0.99
CA ARG A 30 4.34 11.26 0.36
C ARG A 30 4.77 9.90 0.91
N GLY A 31 5.92 9.89 1.61
CA GLY A 31 6.46 8.74 2.33
C GLY A 31 7.58 8.00 1.61
N GLN A 32 8.45 7.33 2.37
CA GLN A 32 9.68 6.70 1.84
C GLN A 32 9.40 5.63 0.78
N HIS A 33 8.33 4.84 0.93
CA HIS A 33 7.97 3.82 -0.06
C HIS A 33 7.55 4.45 -1.40
N ASN A 34 6.86 5.60 -1.37
CA ASN A 34 6.50 6.31 -2.59
C ASN A 34 7.71 6.97 -3.24
N ALA A 35 8.69 7.42 -2.46
CA ALA A 35 9.96 7.89 -3.02
C ALA A 35 10.70 6.78 -3.80
N GLN A 36 10.71 5.55 -3.28
CA GLN A 36 11.27 4.40 -4.00
C GLN A 36 10.48 4.08 -5.29
N ASN A 37 9.15 4.12 -5.23
CA ASN A 37 8.30 3.92 -6.42
C ASN A 37 8.55 5.01 -7.48
N ALA A 38 8.68 6.27 -7.05
CA ALA A 38 8.96 7.39 -7.93
C ALA A 38 10.35 7.29 -8.56
N LEU A 39 11.37 6.83 -7.83
CA LEU A 39 12.70 6.54 -8.39
C LEU A 39 12.65 5.47 -9.47
N ALA A 40 11.91 4.38 -9.22
CA ALA A 40 11.76 3.31 -10.18
C ALA A 40 11.06 3.81 -11.46
N ALA A 41 10.00 4.62 -11.31
CA ALA A 41 9.30 5.25 -12.43
C ALA A 41 10.22 6.22 -13.19
N LEU A 42 10.93 7.11 -12.49
CA LEU A 42 11.88 8.05 -13.07
C LEU A 42 12.96 7.33 -13.88
N ALA A 43 13.56 6.28 -13.32
CA ALA A 43 14.58 5.49 -14.00
C ALA A 43 14.03 4.82 -15.28
N ALA A 44 12.79 4.32 -15.24
CA ALA A 44 12.13 3.73 -16.41
C ALA A 44 11.84 4.78 -17.49
N CYS A 45 11.32 5.96 -17.11
CA CYS A 45 11.03 7.07 -18.02
C CYS A 45 12.31 7.60 -18.71
N LEU A 46 13.40 7.77 -17.95
CA LEU A 46 14.69 8.14 -18.51
C LEU A 46 15.20 7.12 -19.54
N LYS A 47 14.97 5.82 -19.30
CA LYS A 47 15.39 4.76 -20.23
C LYS A 47 14.61 4.73 -21.54
N VAL A 48 13.38 5.22 -21.55
CA VAL A 48 12.57 5.34 -22.77
C VAL A 48 12.68 6.72 -23.43
N GLY A 49 13.54 7.62 -22.89
CA GLY A 49 13.91 8.88 -23.52
C GLY A 49 13.05 10.08 -23.13
N LEU A 50 12.32 10.04 -22.01
CA LEU A 50 11.63 11.23 -21.49
C LEU A 50 12.64 12.19 -20.85
N GLU A 51 12.38 13.49 -21.01
CA GLU A 51 13.14 14.56 -20.38
C GLU A 51 12.72 14.75 -18.91
N LEU A 52 13.63 15.26 -18.07
CA LEU A 52 13.37 15.45 -16.63
C LEU A 52 12.14 16.33 -16.35
N GLY A 53 11.88 17.35 -17.18
CA GLY A 53 10.70 18.21 -17.05
C GLY A 53 9.38 17.48 -17.31
N GLU A 54 9.37 16.53 -18.26
CA GLU A 54 8.20 15.70 -18.55
C GLU A 54 7.92 14.73 -17.39
N ILE A 55 8.99 14.13 -16.85
CA ILE A 55 8.90 13.24 -15.69
C ILE A 55 8.38 13.99 -14.47
N GLN A 56 8.93 15.18 -14.16
CA GLN A 56 8.48 16.00 -13.05
C GLN A 56 7.00 16.38 -13.18
N SER A 57 6.55 16.79 -14.37
CA SER A 57 5.14 17.09 -14.65
C SER A 57 4.24 15.87 -14.44
N GLY A 58 4.72 14.69 -14.83
CA GLY A 58 4.04 13.42 -14.59
C GLY A 58 3.90 13.09 -13.10
N LEU A 59 4.95 13.31 -12.31
CA LEU A 59 4.92 13.13 -10.85
C LEU A 59 3.93 14.10 -10.19
N GLU A 60 3.93 15.38 -10.58
CA GLU A 60 3.06 16.41 -10.00
C GLU A 60 1.58 16.18 -10.32
N SER A 61 1.28 15.72 -11.54
CA SER A 61 -0.08 15.43 -11.98
C SER A 61 -0.62 14.08 -11.48
N PHE A 62 0.22 13.24 -10.87
CA PHE A 62 -0.17 11.92 -10.43
C PHE A 62 -1.22 12.02 -9.29
N PRO A 63 -2.47 11.56 -9.50
CA PRO A 63 -3.53 11.72 -8.51
C PRO A 63 -3.40 10.74 -7.33
N GLY A 64 -2.37 9.87 -7.34
CA GLY A 64 -2.32 8.68 -6.50
C GLY A 64 -2.98 7.50 -7.20
N LEU A 65 -2.96 6.35 -6.52
CA LEU A 65 -3.67 5.16 -7.01
C LEU A 65 -5.07 5.11 -6.42
N ALA A 66 -6.09 5.04 -7.29
CA ALA A 66 -7.46 4.73 -6.88
C ALA A 66 -7.48 3.41 -6.06
N HIS A 67 -8.35 3.36 -5.05
CA HIS A 67 -8.49 2.22 -4.11
C HIS A 67 -7.26 1.96 -3.21
N ARG A 68 -6.47 3.00 -2.92
CA ARG A 68 -5.55 3.02 -1.78
C ARG A 68 -6.16 3.83 -0.64
N MET A 69 -6.57 3.16 0.42
CA MET A 69 -7.21 3.77 1.60
C MET A 69 -8.37 4.74 1.26
N GLU A 70 -9.19 4.40 0.27
CA GLU A 70 -10.31 5.22 -0.18
C GLU A 70 -11.47 5.15 0.83
N GLN A 71 -11.92 6.28 1.37
CA GLN A 71 -13.11 6.33 2.22
C GLN A 71 -14.36 6.16 1.36
N VAL A 72 -14.99 4.98 1.41
CA VAL A 72 -16.16 4.66 0.57
C VAL A 72 -17.49 4.91 1.27
N GLY A 73 -17.49 5.13 2.58
CA GLY A 73 -18.70 5.49 3.31
C GLY A 73 -18.59 5.29 4.81
N ARG A 74 -19.67 5.62 5.51
CA ARG A 74 -19.78 5.44 6.96
C ARG A 74 -21.15 4.88 7.31
N LYS A 75 -21.19 3.86 8.18
CA LYS A 75 -22.43 3.31 8.74
C LYS A 75 -22.36 3.43 10.26
N GLY A 76 -23.15 4.35 10.82
CA GLY A 76 -23.07 4.69 12.25
C GLY A 76 -21.66 5.19 12.62
N HIS A 77 -21.00 4.50 13.53
CA HIS A 77 -19.64 4.85 13.98
C HIS A 77 -18.53 4.17 13.15
N VAL A 78 -18.87 3.27 12.22
CA VAL A 78 -17.91 2.50 11.42
C VAL A 78 -17.61 3.23 10.10
N LEU A 79 -16.33 3.50 9.85
CA LEU A 79 -15.81 4.04 8.59
C LEU A 79 -15.39 2.87 7.69
N PHE A 80 -15.86 2.88 6.44
CA PHE A 80 -15.49 1.88 5.44
C PHE A 80 -14.38 2.43 4.56
N ILE A 81 -13.27 1.71 4.53
CA ILE A 81 -12.10 2.02 3.73
C ILE A 81 -11.92 0.93 2.67
N ASN A 82 -11.92 1.32 1.40
CA ASN A 82 -11.55 0.45 0.29
C ASN A 82 -10.04 0.54 0.06
N ASP A 83 -9.36 -0.56 0.38
CA ASP A 83 -7.94 -0.75 0.11
C ASP A 83 -7.71 -1.99 -0.79
N SER A 84 -8.62 -2.23 -1.74
CA SER A 84 -8.59 -3.42 -2.61
C SER A 84 -7.34 -3.57 -3.48
N LYS A 85 -6.51 -2.52 -3.59
CA LYS A 85 -5.19 -2.58 -4.25
C LYS A 85 -4.07 -3.09 -3.33
N ALA A 86 -4.32 -3.30 -2.05
CA ALA A 86 -3.41 -3.98 -1.15
C ALA A 86 -3.37 -5.49 -1.42
N THR A 87 -2.79 -5.88 -2.56
CA THR A 87 -2.74 -7.27 -3.03
C THR A 87 -1.62 -8.10 -2.40
N ASN A 88 -0.83 -7.51 -1.50
CA ASN A 88 0.24 -8.20 -0.74
C ASN A 88 0.40 -7.56 0.66
N ALA A 89 1.17 -8.21 1.53
CA ALA A 89 1.38 -7.76 2.91
C ALA A 89 1.94 -6.33 2.99
N ASP A 90 2.96 -6.01 2.20
CA ASP A 90 3.60 -4.68 2.23
C ASP A 90 2.63 -3.57 1.83
N ALA A 91 1.73 -3.85 0.89
CA ALA A 91 0.69 -2.91 0.48
C ALA A 91 -0.43 -2.75 1.51
N ALA A 92 -0.70 -3.77 2.34
CA ALA A 92 -1.70 -3.72 3.41
C ALA A 92 -1.18 -3.08 4.72
N ALA A 93 0.14 -3.11 4.96
CA ALA A 93 0.74 -2.58 6.19
C ALA A 93 0.43 -1.09 6.47
N PRO A 94 0.45 -0.18 5.47
CA PRO A 94 0.06 1.22 5.68
C PRO A 94 -1.38 1.37 6.17
N ALA A 95 -2.33 0.63 5.60
CA ALA A 95 -3.73 0.69 6.02
C ALA A 95 -3.90 0.15 7.45
N LEU A 96 -3.26 -0.97 7.78
CA LEU A 96 -3.32 -1.56 9.11
C LEU A 96 -2.66 -0.68 10.20
N SER A 97 -1.64 0.09 9.85
CA SER A 97 -0.96 1.00 10.80
C SER A 97 -1.67 2.35 10.98
N SER A 98 -2.52 2.76 10.02
CA SER A 98 -3.19 4.06 10.01
C SER A 98 -4.32 4.19 11.02
N PHE A 99 -4.89 3.07 11.48
CA PHE A 99 -6.01 3.07 12.42
C PHE A 99 -5.67 2.33 13.73
N PRO A 100 -6.24 2.76 14.86
CA PRO A 100 -5.99 2.13 16.16
C PRO A 100 -6.72 0.79 16.31
N ARG A 101 -7.85 0.60 15.62
CA ARG A 101 -8.68 -0.60 15.69
C ARG A 101 -9.41 -0.84 14.37
N ILE A 102 -9.31 -2.03 13.81
CA ILE A 102 -9.74 -2.37 12.44
C ILE A 102 -10.56 -3.66 12.42
N TYR A 103 -11.66 -3.66 11.68
CA TYR A 103 -12.31 -4.88 11.20
C TYR A 103 -11.79 -5.14 9.79
N TRP A 104 -11.04 -6.22 9.61
CA TRP A 104 -10.24 -6.42 8.41
C TRP A 104 -10.86 -7.47 7.51
N ILE A 105 -11.27 -7.08 6.30
CA ILE A 105 -11.67 -8.02 5.27
C ILE A 105 -10.42 -8.34 4.43
N ALA A 106 -9.99 -9.59 4.41
CA ALA A 106 -8.73 -10.00 3.79
C ALA A 106 -8.87 -11.30 3.00
N GLY A 107 -8.17 -11.40 1.87
CA GLY A 107 -8.12 -12.64 1.11
C GLY A 107 -8.13 -12.42 -0.39
N GLY A 108 -8.65 -13.38 -1.14
CA GLY A 108 -8.55 -13.45 -2.60
C GLY A 108 -7.61 -14.57 -3.05
N LEU A 109 -6.84 -14.34 -4.12
CA LEU A 109 -5.89 -15.32 -4.64
C LEU A 109 -4.61 -15.34 -3.78
N PRO A 110 -4.09 -16.53 -3.37
CA PRO A 110 -2.85 -16.64 -2.63
C PRO A 110 -1.68 -15.95 -3.35
N LYS A 111 -0.86 -15.25 -2.58
CA LYS A 111 0.40 -14.67 -3.03
C LYS A 111 1.54 -15.21 -2.18
N GLU A 112 2.74 -15.28 -2.76
CA GLU A 112 3.94 -15.64 -2.02
C GLU A 112 4.15 -14.69 -0.83
N GLY A 113 4.59 -15.24 0.31
CA GLY A 113 4.80 -14.49 1.55
C GLY A 113 3.57 -14.32 2.45
N GLY A 114 2.35 -14.47 1.93
CA GLY A 114 1.12 -14.42 2.72
C GLY A 114 1.00 -13.13 3.54
N ILE A 115 0.63 -13.27 4.82
CA ILE A 115 0.44 -12.15 5.76
C ILE A 115 1.36 -12.22 6.99
N GLU A 116 2.35 -13.11 6.97
CA GLU A 116 3.31 -13.29 8.07
C GLU A 116 4.05 -11.98 8.44
N PRO A 117 4.50 -11.14 7.49
CA PRO A 117 5.15 -9.86 7.81
C PRO A 117 4.26 -8.88 8.59
N LEU A 118 2.93 -9.07 8.56
CA LEU A 118 1.97 -8.20 9.23
C LEU A 118 1.76 -8.53 10.72
N ARG A 119 2.43 -9.56 11.28
CA ARG A 119 2.24 -9.98 12.68
C ARG A 119 2.35 -8.83 13.68
N GLY A 120 3.27 -7.90 13.47
CA GLY A 120 3.43 -6.73 14.35
C GLY A 120 2.22 -5.79 14.39
N LEU A 121 1.33 -5.86 13.40
CA LEU A 121 0.12 -5.07 13.27
C LEU A 121 -1.15 -5.81 13.70
N PHE A 122 -1.08 -7.12 13.97
CA PHE A 122 -2.22 -7.93 14.41
C PHE A 122 -2.96 -7.38 15.64
N PRO A 123 -2.30 -6.78 16.65
CA PRO A 123 -3.00 -6.19 17.79
C PRO A 123 -4.00 -5.07 17.44
N ARG A 124 -3.91 -4.49 16.24
CA ARG A 124 -4.84 -3.47 15.74
C ARG A 124 -6.10 -4.08 15.11
N ILE A 125 -6.10 -5.38 14.85
CA ILE A 125 -7.19 -6.07 14.17
C ILE A 125 -8.15 -6.61 15.24
N ALA A 126 -9.34 -6.03 15.31
CA ALA A 126 -10.38 -6.47 16.23
C ALA A 126 -10.98 -7.82 15.83
N LYS A 127 -11.21 -8.00 14.52
CA LYS A 127 -11.63 -9.25 13.89
C LYS A 127 -11.26 -9.23 12.42
N ALA A 128 -10.88 -10.38 11.86
CA ALA A 128 -10.65 -10.57 10.44
C ALA A 128 -11.79 -11.37 9.78
N TYR A 129 -12.23 -10.96 8.59
CA TYR A 129 -13.19 -11.66 7.75
C TYR A 129 -12.47 -12.12 6.48
N LEU A 130 -12.28 -13.43 6.37
CA LEU A 130 -11.43 -14.04 5.36
C LEU A 130 -12.27 -14.48 4.16
N ILE A 131 -11.80 -14.13 2.96
CA ILE A 131 -12.50 -14.39 1.71
C ILE A 131 -11.60 -15.07 0.67
N GLY A 132 -12.20 -15.76 -0.30
CA GLY A 132 -11.47 -16.38 -1.41
C GLY A 132 -10.51 -17.52 -1.00
N GLU A 133 -9.66 -17.91 -1.95
CA GLU A 133 -8.77 -19.08 -1.86
C GLU A 133 -7.65 -18.93 -0.81
N ALA A 134 -7.25 -17.70 -0.49
CA ALA A 134 -6.23 -17.42 0.52
C ALA A 134 -6.73 -17.59 1.97
N ALA A 135 -8.05 -17.73 2.19
CA ALA A 135 -8.63 -17.76 3.53
C ALA A 135 -8.05 -18.86 4.44
N PRO A 136 -7.85 -20.13 4.01
CA PRO A 136 -7.23 -21.14 4.85
C PRO A 136 -5.81 -20.78 5.28
N ALA A 137 -4.99 -20.29 4.34
CA ALA A 137 -3.61 -19.89 4.64
C ALA A 137 -3.57 -18.70 5.63
N PHE A 138 -4.40 -17.68 5.41
CA PHE A 138 -4.46 -16.53 6.30
C PHE A 138 -4.97 -16.89 7.69
N SER A 139 -5.96 -17.79 7.78
CA SER A 139 -6.46 -18.29 9.07
C SER A 139 -5.37 -19.00 9.88
N ALA A 140 -4.52 -19.79 9.22
CA ALA A 140 -3.38 -20.45 9.85
C ALA A 140 -2.33 -19.44 10.35
N THR A 141 -2.07 -18.36 9.61
CA THR A 141 -1.15 -17.31 10.03
C THR A 141 -1.69 -16.47 11.18
N LEU A 142 -2.98 -16.13 11.17
CA LEU A 142 -3.64 -15.39 12.24
C LEU A 142 -3.68 -16.21 13.53
N GLY A 143 -4.01 -17.49 13.44
CA GLY A 143 -4.10 -18.41 14.57
C GLY A 143 -4.95 -17.82 15.71
N GLU A 144 -4.45 -17.92 16.94
CA GLU A 144 -5.12 -17.37 18.12
C GLU A 144 -4.84 -15.86 18.34
N ALA A 145 -3.96 -15.25 17.54
CA ALA A 145 -3.55 -13.87 17.74
C ALA A 145 -4.63 -12.85 17.35
N VAL A 146 -5.52 -13.22 16.42
CA VAL A 146 -6.59 -12.36 15.90
C VAL A 146 -7.85 -13.19 15.74
N PRO A 147 -8.99 -12.80 16.34
CA PRO A 147 -10.27 -13.44 16.06
C PRO A 147 -10.57 -13.36 14.56
N TYR A 148 -10.94 -14.46 13.92
CA TYR A 148 -11.25 -14.48 12.50
C TYR A 148 -12.48 -15.32 12.16
N GLU A 149 -13.04 -15.07 10.99
CA GLU A 149 -14.13 -15.84 10.40
C GLU A 149 -13.89 -16.00 8.90
N ILE A 150 -14.20 -17.17 8.32
CA ILE A 150 -14.11 -17.39 6.88
C ILE A 150 -15.49 -17.10 6.26
N SER A 151 -15.68 -15.88 5.77
CA SER A 151 -16.93 -15.42 5.14
C SER A 151 -17.07 -15.85 3.68
N GLY A 152 -15.97 -16.27 3.04
CA GLY A 152 -15.94 -16.77 1.66
C GLY A 152 -16.01 -15.66 0.59
N THR A 153 -16.99 -14.74 0.69
CA THR A 153 -17.19 -13.63 -0.25
C THR A 153 -17.19 -12.27 0.44
N LEU A 154 -16.86 -11.22 -0.31
CA LEU A 154 -16.89 -9.84 0.18
C LEU A 154 -18.31 -9.43 0.62
N ALA A 155 -19.34 -9.83 -0.13
CA ALA A 155 -20.74 -9.52 0.19
C ALA A 155 -21.12 -10.07 1.57
N ALA A 156 -20.78 -11.33 1.85
CA ALA A 156 -21.02 -11.92 3.17
C ALA A 156 -20.22 -11.21 4.28
N ALA A 157 -18.95 -10.87 4.01
CA ALA A 157 -18.08 -10.23 4.99
C ALA A 157 -18.60 -8.85 5.46
N VAL A 158 -19.28 -8.10 4.59
CA VAL A 158 -19.78 -6.73 4.89
C VAL A 158 -21.09 -6.74 5.69
N GLU A 159 -21.82 -7.86 5.73
CA GLU A 159 -23.12 -7.98 6.42
C GLU A 159 -22.99 -8.24 7.94
N HIS A 160 -21.80 -8.59 8.44
CA HIS A 160 -21.54 -8.85 9.86
C HIS A 160 -21.38 -7.58 10.68
#